data_AF-A0AAW2Q2D0-F1
#
_entry.id   AF-A0AAW2Q2D0-F1
#
_cell.length_a   1.000
_cell.length_b   1.000
_cell.length_c   1.000
_cell.angle_alpha   90.00
_cell.angle_beta   90.00
_cell.angle_gamma   90.00
#
_symmetry.space_group_name_H-M   'P 1'
#
loop_
_entity.id
_entity.type
_entity.pdbx_description
1 polymer ?
#
loop_
_entity_poly.entity_id
_entity_poly.type
_entity_poly.pdbx_seq_one_letter_code
_entity_poly.pdbx_strand_id
1 'polypeptide(L)'
;MENGEDEQNSDPLSDEQYGYPKAESGSMCTVNFHDKEYGTLLAVGTAKGLQFWPKRSFEAGYIHIYRFKEEGKVLELLHKTQVEGVPLALAQFQGRLLAGIGPVLRLYDLGKRRLLRKCENKLFPNTITSIHTYRDRIYVGDMQESFHYCKYRRDENQLYIFADDTVPRWLTAAQHIDFDTMAGADKFGNVYFVRLPQDVSDEIEEDPTGGKIKWEQGKLNGAPNKVEEIVQFHVGDVVTCLQKASLIPGGGECIIYGTVMGSLGALLPFTSRDDVDFFSHLEMHMRQEHPPLCGRDHMAYRSAYFPVKDVIDGDLCEQFPTLPMDMQRKIADELDRTPAEILKKLEEIRNKII
;
A
#
# COMPACT_ATOMS: atom_id res chain seq x y z
N MET A 1 -58.36 -34.54 22.00
CA MET A 1 -57.45 -33.46 22.39
C MET A 1 -56.10 -33.86 21.81
N GLU A 2 -55.96 -33.72 20.49
CA GLU A 2 -55.42 -32.52 19.80
C GLU A 2 -53.95 -32.34 20.15
N ASN A 3 -53.05 -32.76 19.25
CA ASN A 3 -52.43 -31.96 18.17
C ASN A 3 -51.37 -31.01 18.75
N GLY A 4 -50.13 -30.95 18.27
CA GLY A 4 -49.56 -31.50 17.06
C GLY A 4 -48.03 -31.43 17.10
N GLU A 5 -47.44 -32.07 16.09
CA GLU A 5 -46.03 -32.13 15.78
C GLU A 5 -45.58 -30.75 15.26
N ASP A 6 -44.60 -30.12 15.91
CA ASP A 6 -43.92 -28.95 15.35
C ASP A 6 -42.83 -29.44 14.39
N GLU A 7 -43.19 -29.47 13.11
CA GLU A 7 -42.28 -29.60 11.97
C GLU A 7 -41.15 -28.56 12.10
N GLN A 8 -39.90 -29.05 12.12
CA GLN A 8 -38.74 -28.24 11.78
C GLN A 8 -38.90 -27.79 10.34
N ASN A 9 -39.47 -26.60 10.17
CA ASN A 9 -39.58 -25.93 8.90
C ASN A 9 -38.17 -25.50 8.48
N SER A 10 -37.47 -26.41 7.80
CA SER A 10 -36.26 -26.11 7.04
C SER A 10 -36.66 -25.09 6.00
N ASP A 11 -36.23 -23.84 6.18
CA ASP A 11 -36.45 -22.75 5.24
C ASP A 11 -35.92 -23.18 3.85
N PRO A 12 -36.76 -23.39 2.83
CA PRO A 12 -36.35 -23.93 1.54
C PRO A 12 -36.00 -22.80 0.58
N LEU A 13 -35.24 -21.81 1.05
CA LEU A 13 -34.74 -20.72 0.23
C LEU A 13 -33.30 -21.06 -0.19
N SER A 14 -33.16 -21.59 -1.40
CA SER A 14 -31.90 -21.99 -2.01
C SER A 14 -30.84 -20.88 -1.92
N ASP A 15 -29.67 -21.23 -1.36
CA ASP A 15 -28.44 -20.41 -1.25
C ASP A 15 -27.95 -19.76 -2.58
N GLU A 16 -28.57 -20.09 -3.71
CA GLU A 16 -28.20 -19.58 -5.03
C GLU A 16 -28.81 -18.21 -5.35
N GLN A 17 -29.84 -17.75 -4.62
CA GLN A 17 -30.58 -16.55 -5.03
C GLN A 17 -29.91 -15.21 -4.66
N TYR A 18 -28.87 -15.24 -3.80
CA TYR A 18 -28.03 -14.07 -3.46
C TYR A 18 -26.54 -14.22 -3.83
N GLY A 19 -26.19 -15.24 -4.61
CA GLY A 19 -24.95 -15.25 -5.42
C GLY A 19 -23.59 -15.32 -4.72
N TYR A 20 -23.52 -15.44 -3.38
CA TYR A 20 -22.27 -15.72 -2.67
C TYR A 20 -22.45 -16.78 -1.58
N PRO A 21 -22.37 -18.08 -1.92
CA PRO A 21 -22.28 -19.11 -0.90
C PRO A 21 -20.95 -18.96 -0.16
N LYS A 22 -20.96 -18.33 1.03
CA LYS A 22 -19.83 -18.24 1.98
C LYS A 22 -18.47 -17.90 1.33
N ALA A 23 -18.48 -17.04 0.31
CA ALA A 23 -17.27 -16.61 -0.38
C ALA A 23 -16.89 -15.22 0.12
N GLU A 24 -15.73 -15.09 0.74
CA GLU A 24 -15.18 -13.82 1.20
C GLU A 24 -14.47 -13.14 0.01
N SER A 25 -14.83 -11.89 -0.27
CA SER A 25 -14.13 -11.08 -1.27
C SER A 25 -12.80 -10.60 -0.69
N GLY A 26 -11.70 -10.85 -1.41
CA GLY A 26 -10.34 -10.51 -0.99
C GLY A 26 -9.72 -9.33 -1.75
N SER A 27 -10.19 -9.01 -2.96
CA SER A 27 -9.66 -7.92 -3.78
C SER A 27 -10.61 -7.51 -4.91
N MET A 28 -10.48 -6.28 -5.41
CA MET A 28 -11.21 -5.84 -6.61
C MET A 28 -10.45 -4.76 -7.37
N CYS A 29 -10.63 -4.70 -8.69
CA CYS A 29 -10.17 -3.58 -9.51
C CYS A 29 -11.05 -3.40 -10.75
N THR A 30 -11.05 -2.20 -11.33
CA THR A 30 -11.54 -2.00 -12.69
C THR A 30 -10.45 -2.36 -13.69
N VAL A 31 -10.84 -2.85 -14.86
CA VAL A 31 -9.90 -3.24 -15.91
C VAL A 31 -10.51 -2.98 -17.29
N ASN A 32 -9.74 -2.35 -18.16
CA ASN A 32 -10.03 -2.28 -19.59
C ASN A 32 -9.14 -3.27 -20.32
N PHE A 33 -9.74 -4.31 -20.92
CA PHE A 33 -9.00 -5.27 -21.73
C PHE A 33 -8.73 -4.71 -23.14
N HIS A 34 -7.77 -5.31 -23.85
CA HIS A 34 -7.50 -4.96 -25.25
C HIS A 34 -8.73 -5.12 -26.14
N ASP A 35 -9.49 -6.19 -25.90
CA ASP A 35 -10.80 -6.36 -26.49
C ASP A 35 -11.77 -5.39 -25.82
N LYS A 36 -12.23 -4.40 -26.61
CA LYS A 36 -13.10 -3.33 -26.15
C LYS A 36 -14.58 -3.69 -26.21
N GLU A 37 -14.94 -4.94 -26.54
CA GLU A 37 -16.35 -5.39 -26.68
C GLU A 37 -17.23 -4.93 -25.51
N TYR A 38 -16.71 -5.00 -24.27
CA TYR A 38 -17.49 -4.70 -23.07
C TYR A 38 -17.13 -3.38 -22.37
N GLY A 39 -16.14 -2.62 -22.85
CA GLY A 39 -15.61 -1.43 -22.16
C GLY A 39 -14.93 -1.76 -20.82
N THR A 40 -15.10 -0.90 -19.81
CA THR A 40 -14.56 -1.12 -18.46
C THR A 40 -15.29 -2.28 -17.79
N LEU A 41 -14.53 -3.25 -17.28
CA LEU A 41 -15.04 -4.38 -16.50
C LEU A 41 -14.58 -4.27 -15.03
N LEU A 42 -15.31 -4.93 -14.15
CA LEU A 42 -14.95 -5.09 -12.74
C LEU A 42 -14.42 -6.51 -12.51
N ALA A 43 -13.19 -6.64 -12.03
CA ALA A 43 -12.61 -7.88 -11.57
C ALA A 43 -12.73 -7.98 -10.05
N VAL A 44 -13.21 -9.11 -9.53
CA VAL A 44 -13.35 -9.38 -8.10
C VAL A 44 -12.71 -10.71 -7.75
N GLY A 45 -11.73 -10.68 -6.86
CA GLY A 45 -11.07 -11.85 -6.31
C GLY A 45 -11.78 -12.34 -5.06
N THR A 46 -12.13 -13.62 -5.01
CA THR A 46 -12.86 -14.23 -3.89
C THR A 46 -12.21 -15.53 -3.43
N ALA A 47 -12.44 -15.92 -2.17
CA ALA A 47 -12.09 -17.22 -1.63
C ALA A 47 -13.29 -17.87 -0.95
N LYS A 48 -13.43 -19.19 -1.13
CA LYS A 48 -14.46 -20.00 -0.49
C LYS A 48 -13.85 -20.79 0.67
N GLY A 49 -14.55 -20.80 1.81
CA GLY A 49 -14.15 -21.60 2.98
C GLY A 49 -12.80 -21.19 3.57
N LEU A 50 -12.48 -19.89 3.52
CA LEU A 50 -11.23 -19.37 4.08
C LEU A 50 -11.24 -19.54 5.60
N GLN A 51 -10.20 -20.19 6.14
CA GLN A 51 -9.96 -20.30 7.56
C GLN A 51 -8.59 -19.71 7.87
N PHE A 52 -8.51 -18.86 8.89
CA PHE A 52 -7.25 -18.22 9.28
C PHE A 52 -6.49 -19.03 10.36
N TRP A 53 -7.21 -19.70 11.26
CA TRP A 53 -6.69 -20.40 12.43
C TRP A 53 -7.38 -21.77 12.55
N PRO A 54 -6.74 -22.91 12.91
CA PRO A 54 -5.35 -23.14 13.35
C PRO A 54 -4.27 -23.10 12.27
N LYS A 55 -4.64 -23.20 11.00
CA LYS A 55 -3.72 -23.05 9.88
C LYS A 55 -4.50 -22.40 8.75
N ARG A 56 -3.86 -21.45 8.06
CA ARG A 56 -4.48 -20.81 6.91
C ARG A 56 -4.83 -21.86 5.85
N SER A 57 -6.10 -21.99 5.54
CA SER A 57 -6.64 -22.95 4.57
C SER A 57 -7.83 -22.33 3.82
N PHE A 58 -8.16 -22.86 2.65
CA PHE A 58 -9.31 -22.44 1.86
C PHE A 58 -9.76 -23.61 0.97
N GLU A 59 -11.03 -23.64 0.56
CA GLU A 59 -11.56 -24.65 -0.35
C GLU A 59 -11.23 -24.34 -1.81
N ALA A 60 -11.44 -23.09 -2.24
CA ALA A 60 -11.20 -22.65 -3.61
C ALA A 60 -11.04 -21.12 -3.70
N GLY A 61 -10.20 -20.65 -4.64
CA GLY A 61 -10.13 -19.24 -5.02
C GLY A 61 -10.78 -18.99 -6.37
N TYR A 62 -11.34 -17.79 -6.58
CA TYR A 62 -11.95 -17.41 -7.84
C TYR A 62 -11.67 -15.95 -8.23
N ILE A 63 -11.62 -15.69 -9.54
CA ILE A 63 -11.69 -14.35 -10.10
C ILE A 63 -12.98 -14.25 -10.91
N HIS A 64 -13.84 -13.33 -10.50
CA HIS A 64 -15.11 -13.02 -11.14
C HIS A 64 -14.93 -11.78 -12.01
N ILE A 65 -15.53 -11.80 -13.21
CA ILE A 65 -15.55 -10.64 -14.10
C ILE A 65 -16.99 -10.19 -14.27
N TYR A 66 -17.25 -8.93 -13.92
CA TYR A 66 -18.54 -8.29 -14.05
C TYR A 66 -18.50 -7.18 -15.08
N ARG A 67 -19.62 -7.01 -15.79
CA ARG A 67 -19.89 -5.89 -16.68
C ARG A 67 -20.81 -4.90 -15.98
N PHE A 68 -20.50 -3.61 -16.11
CA PHE A 68 -21.40 -2.53 -15.71
C PHE A 68 -22.54 -2.40 -16.72
N LYS A 69 -23.77 -2.40 -16.23
CA LYS A 69 -25.00 -2.07 -16.97
C LYS A 69 -25.68 -0.86 -16.31
N GLU A 70 -26.56 -0.21 -17.06
CA GLU A 70 -27.38 0.91 -16.56
C GLU A 70 -26.52 1.99 -15.86
N GLU A 71 -25.45 2.43 -16.52
CA GLU A 71 -24.52 3.45 -16.00
C GLU A 71 -23.89 3.06 -14.65
N GLY A 72 -23.67 1.76 -14.41
CA GLY A 72 -23.04 1.24 -13.21
C GLY A 72 -23.99 0.85 -12.08
N LYS A 73 -25.31 0.99 -12.28
CA LYS A 73 -26.33 0.60 -11.29
C LYS A 73 -26.49 -0.91 -11.17
N VAL A 74 -26.15 -1.65 -12.23
CA VAL A 74 -26.30 -3.11 -12.27
C VAL A 74 -24.97 -3.77 -12.67
N LEU A 75 -24.59 -4.81 -11.94
CA LEU A 75 -23.44 -5.65 -12.25
C LEU A 75 -23.92 -6.98 -12.84
N GLU A 76 -23.54 -7.26 -14.09
CA GLU A 76 -23.80 -8.54 -14.74
C GLU A 76 -22.54 -9.41 -14.68
N LEU A 77 -22.64 -10.61 -14.10
CA LEU A 77 -21.55 -11.58 -14.09
C LEU A 77 -21.33 -12.13 -15.50
N LEU A 78 -20.14 -11.93 -16.07
CA LEU A 78 -19.76 -12.52 -17.36
C LEU A 78 -19.29 -13.95 -17.21
N HIS A 79 -18.29 -14.18 -16.35
CA HIS A 79 -17.79 -15.51 -16.04
C HIS A 79 -17.03 -15.55 -14.71
N LYS A 80 -16.84 -16.77 -14.19
CA LYS A 80 -16.10 -17.07 -12.97
C LYS A 80 -14.93 -18.00 -13.32
N THR A 81 -13.71 -17.61 -12.96
CA THR A 81 -12.49 -18.39 -13.21
C THR A 81 -11.94 -18.90 -11.89
N GLN A 82 -11.82 -20.22 -11.73
CA GLN A 82 -11.18 -20.82 -10.57
C GLN A 82 -9.65 -20.66 -10.64
N VAL A 83 -9.03 -20.38 -9.49
CA VAL A 83 -7.58 -20.21 -9.32
C VAL A 83 -7.07 -21.03 -8.13
N GLU A 84 -5.77 -21.30 -8.11
CA GLU A 84 -5.14 -22.24 -7.18
C GLU A 84 -4.83 -21.65 -5.80
N GLY A 85 -5.01 -20.35 -5.62
CA GLY A 85 -4.75 -19.62 -4.37
C GLY A 85 -5.75 -18.50 -4.15
N VAL A 86 -5.62 -17.78 -3.04
CA VAL A 86 -6.48 -16.62 -2.77
C VAL A 86 -5.98 -15.41 -3.56
N PRO A 87 -6.78 -14.81 -4.47
CA PRO A 87 -6.43 -13.60 -5.20
C PRO A 87 -6.59 -12.37 -4.30
N LEU A 88 -5.52 -11.93 -3.65
CA LEU A 88 -5.53 -10.78 -2.73
C LEU A 88 -5.13 -9.45 -3.40
N ALA A 89 -4.61 -9.48 -4.62
CA ALA A 89 -4.31 -8.28 -5.37
C ALA A 89 -4.73 -8.42 -6.82
N LEU A 90 -5.38 -7.40 -7.36
CA LEU A 90 -5.78 -7.29 -8.76
C LEU A 90 -5.41 -5.90 -9.26
N ALA A 91 -4.84 -5.82 -10.46
CA ALA A 91 -4.49 -4.55 -11.08
C ALA A 91 -4.64 -4.61 -12.60
N GLN A 92 -5.14 -3.52 -13.18
CA GLN A 92 -5.05 -3.34 -14.62
C GLN A 92 -3.59 -3.15 -15.03
N PHE A 93 -3.19 -3.80 -16.12
CA PHE A 93 -1.87 -3.62 -16.72
C PHE A 93 -1.94 -3.77 -18.23
N GLN A 94 -1.64 -2.69 -18.96
CA GLN A 94 -1.49 -2.70 -20.42
C GLN A 94 -2.60 -3.43 -21.20
N GLY A 95 -3.88 -3.19 -20.88
CA GLY A 95 -4.99 -3.84 -21.57
C GLY A 95 -5.27 -5.29 -21.11
N ARG A 96 -4.74 -5.67 -19.95
CA ARG A 96 -4.84 -7.00 -19.34
C ARG A 96 -5.02 -6.89 -17.83
N LEU A 97 -5.24 -8.02 -17.17
CA LEU A 97 -5.40 -8.12 -15.72
C LEU A 97 -4.18 -8.80 -15.09
N LEU A 98 -3.50 -8.12 -14.17
CA LEU A 98 -2.57 -8.75 -13.24
C LEU A 98 -3.34 -9.24 -12.02
N ALA A 99 -2.96 -10.43 -11.54
CA ALA A 99 -3.49 -11.01 -10.31
C ALA A 99 -2.36 -11.57 -9.45
N GLY A 100 -2.37 -11.21 -8.17
CA GLY A 100 -1.55 -11.79 -7.12
C GLY A 100 -2.32 -12.91 -6.43
N ILE A 101 -1.93 -14.15 -6.70
CA ILE A 101 -2.61 -15.38 -6.25
C ILE A 101 -1.65 -16.14 -5.35
N GLY A 102 -1.71 -15.92 -4.03
CA GLY A 102 -0.65 -16.38 -3.13
C GLY A 102 0.73 -15.82 -3.55
N PRO A 103 1.77 -16.65 -3.74
CA PRO A 103 3.10 -16.23 -4.23
C PRO A 103 3.17 -16.01 -5.75
N VAL A 104 2.05 -16.09 -6.47
CA VAL A 104 2.05 -16.12 -7.94
C VAL A 104 1.53 -14.79 -8.49
N LEU A 105 2.40 -14.03 -9.15
CA LEU A 105 1.98 -12.91 -10.00
C LEU A 105 1.63 -13.45 -11.38
N ARG A 106 0.41 -13.23 -11.83
CA ARG A 106 -0.10 -13.81 -13.07
C ARG A 106 -0.77 -12.77 -13.96
N LEU A 107 -0.45 -12.82 -15.25
CA LEU A 107 -1.08 -11.97 -16.27
C LEU A 107 -2.18 -12.74 -16.99
N TYR A 108 -3.37 -12.15 -17.03
CA TYR A 108 -4.57 -12.68 -17.65
C TYR A 108 -5.09 -11.80 -18.77
N ASP A 109 -5.67 -12.46 -19.76
CA ASP A 109 -6.46 -11.84 -20.82
C ASP A 109 -7.91 -12.29 -20.71
N LEU A 110 -8.82 -11.52 -21.30
CA LEU A 110 -10.23 -11.83 -21.26
C LEU A 110 -10.55 -12.99 -22.23
N GLY A 111 -11.35 -13.94 -21.77
CA GLY A 111 -11.88 -15.01 -22.61
C GLY A 111 -13.38 -15.14 -22.41
N LYS A 112 -14.09 -15.71 -23.38
CA LYS A 112 -15.57 -15.77 -23.37
C LYS A 112 -16.17 -16.55 -22.19
N ARG A 113 -15.43 -17.50 -21.61
CA ARG A 113 -15.90 -18.39 -20.53
C ARG A 113 -15.03 -18.35 -19.27
N ARG A 114 -13.81 -17.84 -19.38
CA ARG A 114 -12.81 -17.77 -18.31
C ARG A 114 -11.68 -16.84 -18.71
N LEU A 115 -10.94 -16.34 -17.73
CA LEU A 115 -9.68 -15.66 -17.96
C LEU A 115 -8.63 -16.61 -18.55
N LEU A 116 -7.84 -16.11 -19.50
CA LEU A 116 -6.80 -16.86 -20.17
C LEU A 116 -5.44 -16.46 -19.61
N ARG A 117 -4.78 -17.38 -18.88
CA ARG A 117 -3.42 -17.15 -18.37
C ARG A 117 -2.46 -16.95 -19.53
N LYS A 118 -1.74 -15.82 -19.56
CA LYS A 118 -0.68 -15.54 -20.54
C LYS A 118 0.68 -15.89 -19.99
N CYS A 119 1.01 -15.44 -18.78
CA CYS A 119 2.26 -15.75 -18.12
C CYS A 119 2.12 -15.63 -16.61
N GLU A 120 3.11 -16.16 -15.88
CA GLU A 120 3.16 -16.09 -14.42
C GLU A 120 4.62 -16.07 -13.94
N ASN A 121 4.84 -15.45 -12.79
CA ASN A 121 6.06 -15.57 -12.00
C ASN A 121 5.68 -16.07 -10.60
N LYS A 122 6.41 -17.10 -10.15
CA LYS A 122 6.16 -17.85 -8.90
C LYS A 122 7.27 -17.66 -7.87
N LEU A 123 8.19 -16.72 -8.12
CA LEU A 123 9.40 -16.51 -7.32
C LEU A 123 9.18 -15.55 -6.15
N PHE A 124 7.94 -15.11 -5.89
CA PHE A 124 7.65 -14.31 -4.71
C PHE A 124 7.65 -15.19 -3.46
N PRO A 125 8.18 -14.69 -2.35
CA PRO A 125 8.43 -15.51 -1.17
C PRO A 125 7.15 -15.95 -0.45
N ASN A 126 6.16 -15.06 -0.31
CA ASN A 126 4.95 -15.35 0.48
C ASN A 126 3.66 -15.04 -0.30
N THR A 127 2.78 -14.18 0.21
CA THR A 127 1.50 -13.86 -0.42
C THR A 127 1.55 -12.44 -0.94
N ILE A 128 1.25 -12.25 -2.22
CA ILE A 128 1.09 -10.94 -2.81
C ILE A 128 -0.18 -10.29 -2.26
N THR A 129 -0.06 -9.10 -1.68
CA THR A 129 -1.17 -8.34 -1.07
C THR A 129 -1.48 -7.04 -1.79
N SER A 130 -0.53 -6.49 -2.55
CA SER A 130 -0.76 -5.30 -3.37
C SER A 130 -0.03 -5.39 -4.71
N ILE A 131 -0.62 -4.77 -5.74
CA ILE A 131 -0.01 -4.60 -7.05
C ILE A 131 -0.27 -3.17 -7.50
N HIS A 132 0.80 -2.44 -7.79
CA HIS A 132 0.75 -1.15 -8.46
C HIS A 132 1.46 -1.25 -9.80
N THR A 133 1.04 -0.44 -10.77
CA THR A 133 1.66 -0.44 -12.09
C THR A 133 1.91 0.98 -12.55
N TYR A 134 3.03 1.18 -13.23
CA TYR A 134 3.34 2.43 -13.90
C TYR A 134 4.10 2.11 -15.18
N ARG A 135 3.51 2.44 -16.33
CA ARG A 135 4.00 2.07 -17.67
C ARG A 135 4.20 0.56 -17.83
N ASP A 136 5.44 0.09 -17.81
CA ASP A 136 5.87 -1.31 -17.94
C ASP A 136 6.48 -1.89 -16.66
N ARG A 137 6.62 -1.06 -15.62
CA ARG A 137 7.06 -1.46 -14.28
C ARG A 137 5.85 -1.85 -13.42
N ILE A 138 6.03 -2.91 -12.65
CA ILE A 138 5.03 -3.48 -11.76
C ILE A 138 5.66 -3.54 -10.36
N TYR A 139 4.98 -2.99 -9.37
CA TYR A 139 5.40 -2.99 -7.98
C TYR A 139 4.51 -3.93 -7.20
N VAL A 140 5.11 -4.91 -6.54
CA VAL A 140 4.40 -5.98 -5.86
C VAL A 140 4.70 -5.89 -4.38
N GLY A 141 3.64 -5.77 -3.56
CA GLY A 141 3.75 -5.89 -2.11
C GLY A 141 3.59 -7.34 -1.69
N ASP A 142 4.58 -7.89 -1.00
CA ASP A 142 4.53 -9.18 -0.32
C ASP A 142 4.08 -9.00 1.13
N MET A 143 3.29 -9.96 1.63
CA MET A 143 2.72 -9.94 2.98
C MET A 143 3.76 -9.86 4.10
N GLN A 144 5.01 -10.27 3.86
CA GLN A 144 6.07 -10.31 4.86
C GLN A 144 7.42 -9.77 4.34
N GLU A 145 7.64 -9.75 3.04
CA GLU A 145 8.91 -9.35 2.42
C GLU A 145 8.79 -8.04 1.63
N SER A 146 8.06 -7.05 2.17
CA SER A 146 8.05 -5.67 1.64
C SER A 146 7.72 -5.61 0.13
N PHE A 147 8.44 -4.77 -0.63
CA PHE A 147 8.22 -4.53 -2.05
C PHE A 147 9.20 -5.29 -2.95
N HIS A 148 8.66 -5.76 -4.07
CA HIS A 148 9.40 -6.38 -5.17
C HIS A 148 9.06 -5.65 -6.48
N TYR A 149 10.07 -5.19 -7.21
CA TYR A 149 9.92 -4.47 -8.46
C TYR A 149 10.10 -5.45 -9.62
N CYS A 150 9.12 -5.45 -10.53
CA CYS A 150 9.01 -6.39 -11.63
C CYS A 150 8.88 -5.66 -12.97
N LYS A 151 9.34 -6.29 -14.04
CA LYS A 151 9.17 -5.80 -15.41
C LYS A 151 8.58 -6.89 -16.29
N TYR A 152 7.71 -6.48 -17.21
CA TYR A 152 7.07 -7.40 -18.17
C TYR A 152 7.77 -7.33 -19.52
N ARG A 153 8.35 -8.45 -19.95
CA ARG A 153 8.95 -8.59 -21.28
C ARG A 153 7.91 -9.10 -22.26
N ARG A 154 7.55 -8.26 -23.22
CA ARG A 154 6.51 -8.59 -24.20
C ARG A 154 6.91 -9.71 -25.16
N ASP A 155 8.15 -9.70 -25.63
CA ASP A 155 8.65 -10.65 -26.64
C ASP A 155 8.70 -12.09 -26.12
N GLU A 156 9.11 -12.25 -24.85
CA GLU A 156 9.15 -13.55 -24.18
C GLU A 156 7.85 -13.85 -23.41
N ASN A 157 6.95 -12.87 -23.32
CA ASN A 157 5.75 -12.92 -22.49
C ASN A 157 6.09 -13.41 -21.07
N GLN A 158 7.08 -12.78 -20.43
CA GLN A 158 7.62 -13.20 -19.14
C GLN A 158 7.63 -12.02 -18.15
N LEU A 159 7.36 -12.32 -16.89
CA LEU A 159 7.50 -11.40 -15.76
C LEU A 159 8.78 -11.76 -15.00
N TYR A 160 9.63 -10.79 -14.69
CA TYR A 160 10.84 -11.00 -13.90
C TYR A 160 10.95 -9.94 -12.81
N ILE A 161 11.51 -10.36 -11.65
CA ILE A 161 11.79 -9.49 -10.51
C ILE A 161 13.22 -8.97 -10.73
N PHE A 162 13.40 -7.65 -10.69
CA PHE A 162 14.72 -7.04 -10.89
C PHE A 162 15.25 -6.32 -9.65
N ALA A 163 14.37 -5.92 -8.73
CA ALA A 163 14.75 -5.39 -7.43
C ALA A 163 13.78 -5.83 -6.33
N ASP A 164 14.27 -5.88 -5.11
CA ASP A 164 13.52 -6.20 -3.89
C ASP A 164 14.08 -5.44 -2.68
N ASP A 165 13.29 -5.35 -1.61
CA ASP A 165 13.75 -4.80 -0.33
C ASP A 165 14.74 -5.77 0.35
N THR A 166 15.54 -5.21 1.25
CA THR A 166 16.48 -5.97 2.10
C THR A 166 15.89 -6.33 3.45
N VAL A 167 14.81 -5.66 3.85
CA VAL A 167 14.20 -5.79 5.17
C VAL A 167 12.80 -6.39 5.06
N PRO A 168 12.46 -7.42 5.86
CA PRO A 168 11.10 -7.94 5.89
C PRO A 168 10.14 -6.91 6.51
N ARG A 169 9.02 -6.66 5.82
CA ARG A 169 7.95 -5.75 6.23
C ARG A 169 6.60 -6.44 6.08
N TRP A 170 5.82 -6.46 7.16
CA TRP A 170 4.50 -7.09 7.21
C TRP A 170 3.44 -6.15 6.66
N LEU A 171 3.42 -6.01 5.33
CA LEU A 171 2.65 -4.99 4.63
C LEU A 171 1.16 -5.01 4.97
N THR A 172 0.64 -3.85 5.34
CA THR A 172 -0.79 -3.58 5.55
C THR A 172 -1.35 -2.59 4.54
N ALA A 173 -0.53 -1.62 4.09
CA ALA A 173 -0.89 -0.65 3.07
C ALA A 173 0.30 -0.39 2.14
N ALA A 174 0.01 -0.05 0.89
CA ALA A 174 0.99 0.28 -0.12
C ALA A 174 0.47 1.42 -1.00
N GLN A 175 1.36 2.34 -1.38
CA GLN A 175 1.04 3.44 -2.27
C GLN A 175 2.24 3.72 -3.19
N HIS A 176 1.97 3.73 -4.50
CA HIS A 176 2.94 4.19 -5.49
C HIS A 176 3.10 5.71 -5.42
N ILE A 177 4.34 6.19 -5.29
CA ILE A 177 4.64 7.61 -5.09
C ILE A 177 5.11 8.24 -6.40
N ASP A 178 6.12 7.64 -7.01
CA ASP A 178 6.71 8.02 -8.29
C ASP A 178 7.35 6.77 -8.94
N PHE A 179 8.08 6.97 -10.05
CA PHE A 179 8.63 5.87 -10.84
C PHE A 179 9.60 4.95 -10.09
N ASP A 180 10.28 5.44 -9.06
CA ASP A 180 11.29 4.68 -8.34
C ASP A 180 10.90 4.42 -6.89
N THR A 181 9.87 5.10 -6.39
CA THR A 181 9.52 5.17 -4.97
C THR A 181 8.17 4.53 -4.67
N MET A 182 8.17 3.63 -3.70
CA MET A 182 6.97 3.05 -3.08
C MET A 182 6.91 3.47 -1.61
N ALA A 183 5.71 3.82 -1.14
CA ALA A 183 5.43 3.96 0.29
C ALA A 183 4.70 2.72 0.79
N GLY A 184 5.08 2.25 1.96
CA GLY A 184 4.47 1.12 2.64
C GLY A 184 4.13 1.43 4.08
N ALA A 185 3.19 0.67 4.61
CA ALA A 185 2.97 0.57 6.04
C ALA A 185 2.91 -0.89 6.47
N ASP A 186 3.23 -1.15 7.73
CA ASP A 186 3.26 -2.50 8.27
C ASP A 186 2.36 -2.70 9.50
N LYS A 187 2.11 -3.98 9.81
CA LYS A 187 1.29 -4.43 10.95
C LYS A 187 1.82 -3.97 12.31
N PHE A 188 3.05 -3.50 12.39
CA PHE A 188 3.66 -3.01 13.61
C PHE A 188 3.52 -1.49 13.77
N GLY A 189 2.77 -0.83 12.89
CA GLY A 189 2.46 0.59 12.98
C GLY A 189 3.58 1.50 12.49
N ASN A 190 4.39 1.02 11.54
CA ASN A 190 5.37 1.84 10.84
C ASN A 190 4.84 2.31 9.49
N VAL A 191 5.30 3.48 9.06
CA VAL A 191 5.23 3.96 7.67
C VAL A 191 6.66 4.18 7.18
N TYR A 192 6.92 3.75 5.95
CA TYR A 192 8.26 3.81 5.37
C TYR A 192 8.18 3.99 3.85
N PHE A 193 9.26 4.48 3.27
CA PHE A 193 9.39 4.67 1.82
C PHE A 193 10.67 4.00 1.36
N VAL A 194 10.56 3.24 0.27
CA VAL A 194 11.70 2.64 -0.40
C VAL A 194 11.84 3.22 -1.79
N ARG A 195 13.07 3.42 -2.23
CA ARG A 195 13.41 3.96 -3.54
C ARG A 195 14.45 3.09 -4.22
N LEU A 196 14.23 2.81 -5.51
CA LEU A 196 15.26 2.21 -6.34
C LEU A 196 16.39 3.23 -6.60
N PRO A 197 17.67 2.87 -6.42
CA PRO A 197 18.78 3.73 -6.80
C PRO A 197 18.68 4.18 -8.27
N GLN A 198 19.03 5.45 -8.54
CA GLN A 198 18.80 6.06 -9.86
C GLN A 198 19.65 5.40 -10.96
N ASP A 199 20.90 5.09 -10.66
CA ASP A 199 21.83 4.38 -11.54
C ASP A 199 21.27 3.01 -11.96
N VAL A 200 20.75 2.25 -10.99
CA VAL A 200 20.06 0.99 -11.27
C VAL A 200 18.82 1.23 -12.13
N SER A 201 17.99 2.22 -11.80
CA SER A 201 16.78 2.51 -12.59
C SER A 201 17.10 2.81 -14.04
N ASP A 202 18.10 3.66 -14.28
CA ASP A 202 18.56 4.03 -15.62
C ASP A 202 19.05 2.79 -16.39
N GLU A 203 19.83 1.91 -15.76
CA GLU A 203 20.27 0.64 -16.36
C GLU A 203 19.11 -0.29 -16.75
N ILE A 204 18.08 -0.41 -15.89
CA ILE A 204 16.87 -1.22 -16.17
C ILE A 204 16.08 -0.64 -17.35
N GLU A 205 16.06 0.68 -17.52
CA GLU A 205 15.34 1.34 -18.61
C GLU A 205 16.11 1.34 -19.93
N GLU A 206 17.44 1.41 -19.88
CA GLU A 206 18.32 1.28 -21.05
C GLU A 206 18.39 -0.16 -21.61
N ASP A 207 17.99 -1.17 -20.83
CA ASP A 207 17.77 -2.54 -21.29
C ASP A 207 16.27 -2.92 -21.26
N PRO A 208 15.46 -2.46 -22.24
CA PRO A 208 14.04 -2.85 -22.36
C PRO A 208 13.87 -4.36 -22.51
N THR A 209 14.90 -5.03 -23.02
CA THR A 209 14.91 -6.48 -23.17
C THR A 209 15.27 -7.18 -21.86
N GLY A 210 15.68 -6.52 -20.78
CA GLY A 210 16.08 -7.17 -19.53
C GLY A 210 17.07 -8.34 -19.72
N GLY A 211 17.82 -8.35 -20.83
CA GLY A 211 18.68 -9.45 -21.22
C GLY A 211 19.90 -9.54 -20.33
N LYS A 212 20.39 -8.40 -19.83
CA LYS A 212 21.49 -8.34 -18.87
C LYS A 212 21.03 -8.82 -17.49
N ILE A 213 19.96 -8.24 -16.96
CA ILE A 213 19.47 -8.48 -15.60
C ILE A 213 18.96 -9.90 -15.39
N LYS A 214 18.39 -10.54 -16.43
CA LYS A 214 17.86 -11.91 -16.34
C LYS A 214 18.93 -12.93 -15.92
N TRP A 215 20.19 -12.70 -16.28
CA TRP A 215 21.30 -13.59 -15.96
C TRP A 215 22.13 -13.13 -14.78
N GLU A 216 21.79 -11.99 -14.18
CA GLU A 216 22.46 -11.53 -12.97
C GLU A 216 22.13 -12.44 -11.80
N GLN A 217 23.18 -12.79 -11.06
CA GLN A 217 23.04 -13.58 -9.87
C GLN A 217 22.34 -12.74 -8.80
N GLY A 218 21.24 -13.29 -8.25
CA GLY A 218 20.52 -12.66 -7.16
C GLY A 218 21.43 -12.38 -5.95
N LYS A 219 21.17 -11.27 -5.25
CA LYS A 219 21.87 -10.90 -4.02
C LYS A 219 20.99 -11.22 -2.83
N LEU A 220 21.60 -11.65 -1.72
CA LEU A 220 20.91 -11.92 -0.45
C LEU A 220 19.71 -12.88 -0.59
N ASN A 221 19.85 -13.93 -1.42
CA ASN A 221 18.77 -14.88 -1.74
C ASN A 221 17.52 -14.26 -2.40
N GLY A 222 17.64 -13.08 -3.00
CA GLY A 222 16.54 -12.38 -3.66
C GLY A 222 16.95 -11.83 -5.03
N ALA A 223 16.41 -10.66 -5.39
CA ALA A 223 16.70 -10.01 -6.66
C ALA A 223 18.16 -9.49 -6.74
N PRO A 224 18.69 -9.21 -7.94
CA PRO A 224 20.06 -8.72 -8.11
C PRO A 224 20.27 -7.29 -7.60
N ASN A 225 19.21 -6.49 -7.57
CA ASN A 225 19.25 -5.10 -7.11
C ASN A 225 18.39 -4.90 -5.87
N LYS A 226 18.76 -3.93 -5.04
CA LYS A 226 18.05 -3.64 -3.78
C LYS A 226 17.51 -2.22 -3.80
N VAL A 227 16.30 -2.05 -3.27
CA VAL A 227 15.76 -0.72 -2.97
C VAL A 227 16.32 -0.22 -1.65
N GLU A 228 16.42 1.09 -1.51
CA GLU A 228 16.90 1.76 -0.31
C GLU A 228 15.73 2.39 0.44
N GLU A 229 15.68 2.17 1.75
CA GLU A 229 14.76 2.90 2.61
C GLU A 229 15.20 4.37 2.72
N ILE A 230 14.34 5.29 2.32
CA ILE A 230 14.61 6.74 2.36
C ILE A 230 13.82 7.46 3.46
N VAL A 231 12.73 6.88 3.94
CA VAL A 231 11.88 7.45 5.00
C VAL A 231 11.45 6.32 5.92
N GLN A 232 11.48 6.56 7.23
CA GLN A 232 11.02 5.61 8.24
C GLN A 232 10.45 6.34 9.45
N PHE A 233 9.24 5.96 9.87
CA PHE A 233 8.58 6.54 11.03
C PHE A 233 7.64 5.56 11.71
N HIS A 234 7.73 5.44 13.03
CA HIS A 234 6.77 4.69 13.83
C HIS A 234 5.58 5.58 14.22
N VAL A 235 4.43 5.34 13.60
CA VAL A 235 3.17 6.03 13.88
C VAL A 235 2.64 5.63 15.26
N GLY A 236 2.79 4.36 15.63
CA GLY A 236 2.29 3.80 16.89
C GLY A 236 0.92 3.14 16.81
N ASP A 237 0.30 3.16 15.63
CA ASP A 237 -0.93 2.43 15.32
C ASP A 237 -0.84 1.85 13.92
N VAL A 238 -1.56 0.75 13.68
CA VAL A 238 -1.53 0.01 12.42
C VAL A 238 -2.21 0.84 11.33
N VAL A 239 -1.41 1.31 10.38
CA VAL A 239 -1.91 2.01 9.19
C VAL A 239 -2.53 1.00 8.22
N THR A 240 -3.75 1.28 7.77
CA THR A 240 -4.56 0.40 6.91
C THR A 240 -4.71 0.92 5.49
N CYS A 241 -4.48 2.21 5.28
CA CYS A 241 -4.48 2.82 3.96
C CYS A 241 -3.44 3.93 3.86
N LEU A 242 -2.91 4.11 2.65
CA LEU A 242 -2.04 5.20 2.25
C LEU A 242 -2.61 5.75 0.94
N GLN A 243 -2.72 7.08 0.84
CA GLN A 243 -3.24 7.73 -0.35
C GLN A 243 -2.44 8.99 -0.62
N LYS A 244 -1.90 9.11 -1.83
CA LYS A 244 -1.32 10.35 -2.33
C LYS A 244 -2.45 11.27 -2.81
N ALA A 245 -2.55 12.47 -2.25
CA ALA A 245 -3.63 13.41 -2.56
C ALA A 245 -3.24 14.87 -2.31
N SER A 246 -3.97 15.78 -2.97
CA SER A 246 -4.04 17.20 -2.61
C SER A 246 -5.40 17.44 -1.95
N LEU A 247 -5.41 17.89 -0.70
CA LEU A 247 -6.65 18.10 0.05
C LEU A 247 -7.28 19.47 -0.20
N ILE A 248 -6.48 20.45 -0.61
CA ILE A 248 -6.95 21.79 -0.98
C ILE A 248 -6.69 22.08 -2.46
N PRO A 249 -7.57 22.85 -3.15
CA PRO A 249 -7.32 23.27 -4.52
C PRO A 249 -6.04 24.11 -4.64
N GLY A 250 -5.10 23.68 -5.48
CA GLY A 250 -3.80 24.36 -5.65
C GLY A 250 -2.79 24.09 -4.53
N GLY A 251 -3.11 23.21 -3.57
CA GLY A 251 -2.18 22.75 -2.55
C GLY A 251 -1.11 21.80 -3.09
N GLY A 252 -0.12 21.53 -2.24
CA GLY A 252 0.88 20.50 -2.51
C GLY A 252 0.30 19.09 -2.31
N GLU A 253 0.89 18.10 -2.96
CA GLU A 253 0.56 16.70 -2.70
C GLU A 253 1.16 16.25 -1.36
N CYS A 254 0.38 15.51 -0.59
CA CYS A 254 0.80 14.85 0.64
C CYS A 254 0.36 13.38 0.63
N ILE A 255 0.91 12.59 1.56
CA ILE A 255 0.45 11.23 1.80
C ILE A 255 -0.47 11.24 3.00
N ILE A 256 -1.74 10.92 2.77
CA ILE A 256 -2.73 10.73 3.83
C ILE A 256 -2.76 9.26 4.21
N TYR A 257 -2.85 8.99 5.51
CA TYR A 257 -2.99 7.64 6.03
C TYR A 257 -4.13 7.53 7.04
N GLY A 258 -4.73 6.35 7.09
CA GLY A 258 -5.73 5.99 8.09
C GLY A 258 -5.26 4.80 8.92
N THR A 259 -5.62 4.75 10.20
CA THR A 259 -5.20 3.70 11.13
C THR A 259 -6.38 2.84 11.62
N VAL A 260 -6.08 1.67 12.19
CA VAL A 260 -7.09 0.76 12.76
C VAL A 260 -7.89 1.42 13.88
N MET A 261 -7.26 2.24 14.73
CA MET A 261 -7.95 2.93 15.83
C MET A 261 -8.68 4.21 15.38
N GLY A 262 -8.73 4.49 14.07
CA GLY A 262 -9.50 5.59 13.49
C GLY A 262 -8.76 6.92 13.40
N SER A 263 -7.43 6.94 13.57
CA SER A 263 -6.64 8.15 13.35
C SER A 263 -6.47 8.40 11.85
N LEU A 264 -6.50 9.68 11.47
CA LEU A 264 -6.10 10.15 10.15
C LEU A 264 -4.86 11.01 10.32
N GLY A 265 -3.81 10.73 9.56
CA GLY A 265 -2.59 11.53 9.57
C GLY A 265 -2.11 11.86 8.18
N ALA A 266 -1.11 12.73 8.10
CA ALA A 266 -0.54 13.21 6.86
C ALA A 266 0.98 13.28 6.94
N LEU A 267 1.66 12.89 5.87
CA LEU A 267 3.07 13.15 5.63
C LEU A 267 3.17 14.21 4.54
N LEU A 268 3.67 15.39 4.91
CA LEU A 268 3.84 16.52 4.02
C LEU A 268 5.34 16.68 3.68
N PRO A 269 5.74 16.65 2.39
CA PRO A 269 7.11 16.94 2.02
C PRO A 269 7.43 18.44 2.21
N PHE A 270 8.57 18.74 2.81
CA PHE A 270 9.08 20.12 2.87
C PHE A 270 9.53 20.61 1.49
N THR A 271 9.33 21.90 1.25
CA THR A 271 9.69 22.57 -0.01
C THR A 271 11.05 23.28 0.04
N SER A 272 11.60 23.50 1.24
CA SER A 272 12.87 24.20 1.42
C SER A 272 13.72 23.50 2.48
N ARG A 273 15.04 23.58 2.33
CA ARG A 273 15.97 23.06 3.33
C ARG A 273 15.88 23.85 4.64
N ASP A 274 15.66 25.15 4.55
CA ASP A 274 15.48 26.04 5.70
C ASP A 274 14.27 25.61 6.57
N ASP A 275 13.19 25.10 5.95
CA ASP A 275 12.06 24.55 6.71
C ASP A 275 12.44 23.25 7.41
N VAL A 276 13.15 22.36 6.74
CA VAL A 276 13.64 21.11 7.35
C VAL A 276 14.50 21.44 8.55
N ASP A 277 15.51 22.30 8.39
CA ASP A 277 16.43 22.66 9.46
C ASP A 277 15.64 23.34 10.60
N PHE A 278 14.74 24.27 10.31
CA PHE A 278 13.89 24.91 11.34
C PHE A 278 13.07 23.90 12.15
N PHE A 279 12.33 23.02 11.47
CA PHE A 279 11.45 22.06 12.16
C PHE A 279 12.24 20.98 12.89
N SER A 280 13.42 20.59 12.39
CA SER A 280 14.29 19.63 13.07
C SER A 280 14.82 20.21 14.38
N HIS A 281 15.23 21.48 14.39
CA HIS A 281 15.65 22.14 15.63
C HIS A 281 14.48 22.36 16.58
N LEU A 282 13.31 22.78 16.06
CA LEU A 282 12.10 22.92 16.89
C LEU A 282 11.73 21.59 17.56
N GLU A 283 11.68 20.49 16.81
CA GLU A 283 11.42 19.16 17.36
C GLU A 283 12.45 18.79 18.44
N MET A 284 13.74 19.05 18.19
CA MET A 284 14.81 18.81 19.16
C MET A 284 14.57 19.55 20.48
N HIS A 285 14.20 20.84 20.43
CA HIS A 285 13.88 21.61 21.64
C HIS A 285 12.61 21.08 22.33
N MET A 286 11.56 20.80 21.56
CA MET A 286 10.30 20.28 22.10
C MET A 286 10.49 18.93 22.81
N ARG A 287 11.38 18.06 22.32
CA ARG A 287 11.71 16.80 22.99
C ARG A 287 12.33 17.00 24.38
N GLN A 288 13.09 18.07 24.58
CA GLN A 288 13.76 18.36 25.85
C GLN A 288 12.82 19.07 26.83
N GLU A 289 12.10 20.08 26.35
CA GLU A 289 11.29 20.97 27.18
C GLU A 289 9.85 20.46 27.38
N HIS A 290 9.37 19.57 26.51
CA HIS A 290 8.05 18.93 26.61
C HIS A 290 8.13 17.40 26.41
N PRO A 291 8.82 16.68 27.32
CA PRO A 291 8.99 15.23 27.19
C PRO A 291 7.64 14.49 27.26
N PRO A 292 7.52 13.31 26.60
CA PRO A 292 6.29 12.53 26.65
C PRO A 292 5.83 12.20 28.07
N LEU A 293 4.53 12.40 28.34
CA LEU A 293 3.92 12.32 29.68
C LEU A 293 4.21 10.99 30.40
N CYS A 294 4.23 9.88 29.68
CA CYS A 294 4.43 8.55 30.24
C CYS A 294 5.92 8.19 30.46
N GLY A 295 6.84 9.15 30.37
CA GLY A 295 8.27 8.94 30.61
C GLY A 295 8.99 8.19 29.50
N ARG A 296 8.37 8.02 28.32
CA ARG A 296 9.01 7.41 27.15
C ARG A 296 9.87 8.44 26.45
N ASP A 297 11.09 8.08 26.04
CA ASP A 297 11.86 8.94 25.13
C ASP A 297 11.19 8.99 23.75
N HIS A 298 10.98 10.19 23.23
CA HIS A 298 10.28 10.44 21.97
C HIS A 298 10.98 9.78 20.77
N MET A 299 12.30 9.89 20.68
CA MET A 299 13.07 9.32 19.57
C MET A 299 13.05 7.80 19.62
N ALA A 300 13.18 7.20 20.80
CA ALA A 300 13.05 5.76 21.02
C ALA A 300 11.64 5.25 20.73
N TYR A 301 10.61 6.09 20.86
CA TYR A 301 9.25 5.75 20.44
C TYR A 301 9.08 5.80 18.92
N ARG A 302 9.47 6.91 18.28
CA ARG A 302 9.41 7.04 16.81
C ARG A 302 10.35 6.09 16.07
N SER A 303 11.31 5.50 16.79
CA SER A 303 12.25 4.47 16.34
C SER A 303 11.98 3.07 16.90
N ALA A 304 10.73 2.74 17.29
CA ALA A 304 10.42 1.53 18.05
C ALA A 304 10.91 0.22 17.40
N TYR A 305 10.86 0.14 16.06
CA TYR A 305 11.29 -1.03 15.29
C TYR A 305 12.51 -0.73 14.41
N PHE A 306 12.48 0.43 13.74
CA PHE A 306 13.53 0.90 12.86
C PHE A 306 13.84 2.35 13.21
N PRO A 307 15.11 2.79 13.17
CA PRO A 307 15.47 4.18 13.43
C PRO A 307 14.67 5.15 12.55
N VAL A 308 14.14 6.21 13.16
CA VAL A 308 13.47 7.26 12.40
C VAL A 308 14.44 7.83 11.35
N LYS A 309 13.92 8.05 10.15
CA LYS A 309 14.70 8.58 9.03
C LYS A 309 13.86 9.59 8.26
N ASP A 310 14.40 10.79 8.13
CA ASP A 310 13.87 11.89 7.30
C ASP A 310 12.38 12.22 7.55
N VAL A 311 11.94 12.14 8.81
CA VAL A 311 10.61 12.59 9.27
C VAL A 311 10.75 13.41 10.54
N ILE A 312 9.99 14.50 10.61
CA ILE A 312 9.87 15.36 11.79
C ILE A 312 8.45 15.19 12.35
N ASP A 313 8.33 14.97 13.66
CA ASP A 313 7.05 14.80 14.33
C ASP A 313 6.32 16.14 14.49
N GLY A 314 5.42 16.43 13.55
CA GLY A 314 4.56 17.60 13.57
C GLY A 314 3.69 17.68 14.82
N ASP A 315 3.18 16.55 15.32
CA ASP A 315 2.31 16.52 16.51
C ASP A 315 3.07 16.96 17.77
N LEU A 316 4.37 16.69 17.84
CA LEU A 316 5.23 17.20 18.91
C LEU A 316 5.49 18.70 18.73
N CYS A 317 5.81 19.14 17.51
CA CYS A 317 6.07 20.55 17.22
C CYS A 317 4.84 21.43 17.51
N GLU A 318 3.64 20.94 17.23
CA GLU A 318 2.37 21.63 17.49
C GLU A 318 2.04 21.79 18.98
N GLN A 319 2.79 21.15 19.88
CA GLN A 319 2.68 21.37 21.32
C GLN A 319 3.45 22.61 21.79
N PHE A 320 4.24 23.26 20.93
CA PHE A 320 4.95 24.50 21.28
C PHE A 320 4.07 25.56 22.00
N PRO A 321 2.81 25.84 21.59
CA PRO A 321 1.97 26.84 22.25
C PRO A 321 1.56 26.46 23.68
N THR A 322 1.69 25.19 24.10
CA THR A 322 1.34 24.75 25.45
C THR A 322 2.46 25.01 26.46
N LEU A 323 3.67 25.32 25.99
CA LEU A 323 4.79 25.68 26.85
C LEU A 323 4.55 27.01 27.57
N PRO A 324 5.12 27.19 28.78
CA PRO A 324 5.21 28.50 29.42
C PRO A 324 5.86 29.56 28.52
N MET A 325 5.41 30.82 28.61
CA MET A 325 5.85 31.90 27.71
C MET A 325 7.36 32.19 27.77
N ASP A 326 7.99 31.98 28.93
CA ASP A 326 9.43 32.08 29.11
C ASP A 326 10.18 30.98 28.34
N MET A 327 9.64 29.76 28.30
CA MET A 327 10.20 28.66 27.50
C MET A 327 9.98 28.86 26.01
N GLN A 328 8.80 29.33 25.61
CA GLN A 328 8.56 29.71 24.21
C GLN A 328 9.57 30.77 23.73
N ARG A 329 9.87 31.78 24.56
CA ARG A 329 10.86 32.82 24.24
C ARG A 329 12.27 32.24 24.15
N LYS A 330 12.68 31.41 25.10
CA LYS A 330 13.99 30.76 25.09
C LYS A 330 14.22 29.97 23.79
N ILE A 331 13.28 29.10 23.43
CA ILE A 331 13.36 28.31 22.19
C ILE A 331 13.35 29.23 20.96
N ALA A 332 12.52 30.28 20.96
CA ALA A 332 12.47 31.21 19.85
C ALA A 332 13.79 31.97 19.66
N ASP A 333 14.41 32.43 20.74
CA ASP A 333 15.72 33.08 20.72
C ASP A 333 16.81 32.12 20.19
N GLU A 334 16.80 30.85 20.59
CA GLU A 334 17.73 29.82 20.08
C GLU A 334 17.53 29.50 18.58
N LEU A 335 16.33 29.74 18.05
CA LEU A 335 15.99 29.59 16.63
C LEU A 335 16.13 30.90 15.83
N ASP A 336 16.64 31.98 16.44
CA ASP A 336 16.70 33.33 15.86
C ASP A 336 15.33 33.82 15.34
N ARG A 337 14.26 33.57 16.10
CA ARG A 337 12.87 33.92 15.77
C ARG A 337 12.13 34.49 16.99
N THR A 338 10.93 34.97 16.76
CA THR A 338 9.97 35.27 17.84
C THR A 338 8.97 34.12 18.01
N PRO A 339 8.36 33.95 19.21
CA PRO A 339 7.30 32.95 19.40
C PRO A 339 6.15 33.10 18.39
N ALA A 340 5.80 34.34 18.03
CA ALA A 340 4.75 34.61 17.04
C ALA A 340 5.12 34.11 15.63
N GLU A 341 6.39 34.20 15.23
CA GLU A 341 6.87 33.67 13.95
C GLU A 341 6.86 32.14 13.92
N ILE A 342 7.22 31.49 15.02
CA ILE A 342 7.14 30.02 15.15
C ILE A 342 5.69 29.55 15.01
N LEU A 343 4.77 30.18 15.75
CA LEU A 343 3.34 29.87 15.69
C LEU A 343 2.78 30.06 14.28
N LYS A 344 3.13 31.18 13.63
CA LYS A 344 2.74 31.45 12.25
C LYS A 344 3.26 30.38 11.30
N LYS A 345 4.52 29.94 11.46
CA LYS A 345 5.13 28.92 10.60
C LYS A 345 4.51 27.52 10.80
N LEU A 346 4.15 27.16 12.04
CA LEU A 346 3.37 25.95 12.34
C LEU A 346 2.00 25.98 11.64
N GLU A 347 1.29 27.10 11.75
CA GLU A 347 -0.01 27.30 11.10
C GLU A 347 0.09 27.26 9.57
N GLU A 348 1.11 27.89 8.98
CA GLU A 348 1.36 27.87 7.53
C GLU A 348 1.59 26.45 6.99
N ILE A 349 2.32 25.61 7.71
CA ILE A 349 2.52 24.20 7.32
C ILE A 349 1.21 23.41 7.42
N ARG A 350 0.45 23.60 8.50
CA ARG A 350 -0.85 22.93 8.66
C ARG A 350 -1.83 23.31 7.55
N ASN A 351 -1.89 24.59 7.18
CA ASN A 351 -2.76 25.11 6.12
C ASN A 351 -2.35 24.63 4.71
N LYS A 352 -1.17 24.01 4.54
CA LYS A 352 -0.84 23.30 3.29
C LYS A 352 -1.52 21.94 3.19
N ILE A 353 -1.99 21.39 4.31
CA ILE A 353 -2.66 20.09 4.40
C ILE A 353 -4.17 20.27 4.44
N ILE A 354 -4.71 21.15 5.30
CA ILE A 354 -6.17 21.31 5.52
C ILE A 354 -6.69 22.71 5.27
#